data_AF-A0A6N2CGP7-F1
#
_entry.id   AF-A0A6N2CGP7-F1
#
_cell.length_a   1.000
_cell.length_b   1.000
_cell.length_c   1.000
_cell.angle_alpha   90.00
_cell.angle_beta   90.00
_cell.angle_gamma   90.00
#
_symmetry.space_group_name_H-M   'P 1'
#
loop_
_entity.id
_entity.type
_entity.pdbx_description
1 polymer ?
#
loop_
_entity_poly.entity_id
_entity_poly.type
_entity_poly.pdbx_seq_one_letter_code
_entity_poly.pdbx_strand_id
1 'polypeptide(L)'
;MEEKLSCDGGHEFKVLFSYPSGLSPSQVSVVFDEVYDRIPHTDHTLEKSISEIWDARVEQSSSLYNGTKFRYGGYNFNVENDPKQQPHVSLHLGLTDYRTFVGTNLSPMWERFLVPSEDDCIQCHHTSSPLGNGAVVETSDRRILVLQRSNKVGEFPGYFVFPGGHPEPQEVGIISHEGSQELNQCHMINNKVSQEMFDSIVREVVEEIGTPADSLSSPIFIGISRRLLNVRPTAFFFIKCDLWSDEIQQLYSSAQDGFESTQLYVVSMSDLENMASKMPGCHRGGYALYKLMVKGTSDSLSHPLLNENFVAS
;
A
#
# COMPACT_ATOMS: atom_id res chain seq x y z
N MET A 1 5.57 21.09 -24.72
CA MET A 1 4.34 21.73 -24.24
C MET A 1 3.64 20.65 -23.44
N GLU A 2 3.86 20.63 -22.12
CA GLU A 2 3.38 19.57 -21.24
C GLU A 2 1.85 19.65 -21.16
N GLU A 3 1.17 18.66 -21.72
CA GLU A 3 -0.21 18.37 -21.34
C GLU A 3 -0.18 17.92 -19.88
N LYS A 4 -0.53 18.84 -18.98
CA LYS A 4 -1.02 18.47 -17.66
C LYS A 4 -2.23 17.59 -17.90
N LEU A 5 -2.10 16.27 -17.71
CA LEU A 5 -3.25 15.38 -17.59
C LEU A 5 -4.20 16.03 -16.57
N SER A 6 -5.40 16.41 -17.01
CA SER A 6 -6.44 16.86 -16.09
C SER A 6 -6.75 15.70 -15.15
N CYS A 7 -6.57 15.91 -13.85
CA CYS A 7 -6.74 14.91 -12.79
C CYS A 7 -8.19 14.44 -12.57
N ASP A 8 -9.06 14.59 -13.57
CA ASP A 8 -10.46 14.18 -13.49
C ASP A 8 -10.48 12.65 -13.39
N GLY A 9 -10.80 12.11 -12.20
CA GLY A 9 -10.75 10.67 -11.89
C GLY A 9 -9.53 10.18 -11.07
N GLY A 10 -8.54 11.04 -10.79
CA GLY A 10 -7.33 10.65 -10.02
C GLY A 10 -7.59 10.21 -8.56
N HIS A 11 -8.81 10.48 -8.07
CA HIS A 11 -9.26 10.23 -6.70
C HIS A 11 -10.18 9.01 -6.57
N GLU A 12 -10.52 8.34 -7.68
CA GLU A 12 -11.39 7.18 -7.66
C GLU A 12 -10.61 5.91 -7.31
N PHE A 13 -11.28 4.97 -6.64
CA PHE A 13 -10.63 3.77 -6.12
C PHE A 13 -11.56 2.57 -6.06
N LYS A 14 -10.95 1.39 -5.99
CA LYS A 14 -11.56 0.10 -5.65
C LYS A 14 -10.92 -0.39 -4.35
N VAL A 15 -11.74 -0.87 -3.42
CA VAL A 15 -11.25 -1.65 -2.28
C VAL A 15 -11.11 -3.08 -2.75
N LEU A 16 -9.89 -3.62 -2.74
CA LEU A 16 -9.62 -4.99 -3.16
C LEU A 16 -9.80 -5.97 -2.01
N PHE A 17 -9.34 -5.58 -0.82
CA PHE A 17 -9.48 -6.37 0.41
C PHE A 17 -9.69 -5.43 1.59
N SER A 18 -10.49 -5.85 2.57
CA SER A 18 -10.71 -5.09 3.80
C SER A 18 -10.96 -6.06 4.94
N TYR A 19 -10.30 -5.83 6.08
CA TYR A 19 -10.60 -6.52 7.33
C TYR A 19 -10.72 -5.49 8.47
N PRO A 20 -11.95 -5.04 8.81
CA PRO A 20 -12.15 -3.91 9.72
C PRO A 20 -11.53 -4.06 11.12
N SER A 21 -11.40 -5.29 11.64
CA SER A 21 -10.76 -5.51 12.95
C SER A 21 -9.23 -5.42 12.90
N GLY A 22 -8.65 -5.30 11.71
CA GLY A 22 -7.20 -5.40 11.47
C GLY A 22 -6.69 -6.84 11.57
N LEU A 23 -5.61 -7.12 10.85
CA LEU A 23 -4.88 -8.39 10.91
C LEU A 23 -3.46 -8.13 11.42
N SER A 24 -3.03 -8.89 12.42
CA SER A 24 -1.66 -8.82 12.94
C SER A 24 -0.67 -9.47 11.97
N PRO A 25 0.65 -9.30 12.18
CA PRO A 25 1.67 -9.97 11.36
C PRO A 25 1.51 -11.49 11.26
N SER A 26 1.02 -12.16 12.32
CA SER A 26 0.81 -13.62 12.30
C SER A 26 -0.41 -14.06 11.48
N GLN A 27 -1.28 -13.12 11.08
CA GLN A 27 -2.52 -13.38 10.35
C GLN A 27 -2.41 -12.97 8.86
N VAL A 28 -1.23 -12.51 8.45
CA VAL A 28 -0.91 -12.15 7.07
C VAL A 28 0.28 -12.99 6.64
N SER A 29 0.08 -13.80 5.61
CA SER A 29 1.17 -14.53 4.93
C SER A 29 1.35 -14.03 3.52
N VAL A 30 2.48 -14.41 2.92
CA VAL A 30 2.77 -14.18 1.51
C VAL A 30 2.96 -15.52 0.81
N VAL A 31 2.48 -15.64 -0.42
CA VAL A 31 2.95 -16.61 -1.41
C VAL A 31 3.70 -15.82 -2.47
N PHE A 32 5.03 -15.93 -2.45
CA PHE A 32 5.91 -15.26 -3.38
C PHE A 32 6.35 -16.25 -4.47
N ASP A 33 5.96 -15.99 -5.72
CA ASP A 33 6.17 -16.92 -6.83
C ASP A 33 6.12 -16.22 -8.19
N GLU A 34 6.85 -16.75 -9.18
CA GLU A 34 6.90 -16.22 -10.55
C GLU A 34 5.56 -16.28 -11.29
N VAL A 35 4.64 -17.15 -10.88
CA VAL A 35 3.27 -17.22 -11.43
C VAL A 35 2.50 -15.92 -11.18
N TYR A 36 2.92 -15.11 -10.20
CA TYR A 36 2.35 -13.81 -9.88
C TYR A 36 3.13 -12.64 -10.50
N ASP A 37 4.11 -12.90 -11.36
CA ASP A 37 4.77 -11.87 -12.15
C ASP A 37 3.83 -11.34 -13.25
N ARG A 38 4.27 -10.26 -13.91
CA ARG A 38 3.53 -9.69 -15.04
C ARG A 38 3.59 -10.63 -16.23
N ILE A 39 2.44 -10.84 -16.88
CA ILE A 39 2.36 -11.53 -18.16
C ILE A 39 2.64 -10.52 -19.28
N PRO A 40 3.63 -10.72 -20.16
CA PRO A 40 3.85 -9.86 -21.32
C PRO A 40 2.61 -9.72 -22.20
N HIS A 41 2.36 -8.53 -22.72
CA HIS A 41 1.22 -8.29 -23.58
C HIS A 41 1.43 -8.94 -24.96
N THR A 42 0.37 -9.49 -25.56
CA THR A 42 0.45 -10.22 -26.85
C THR A 42 0.69 -9.30 -28.05
N ASP A 43 0.21 -8.05 -28.00
CA ASP A 43 0.61 -6.99 -28.93
C ASP A 43 2.08 -6.60 -28.71
N HIS A 44 2.96 -7.10 -29.57
CA HIS A 44 4.40 -6.82 -29.55
C HIS A 44 4.75 -5.32 -29.67
N THR A 45 3.91 -4.52 -30.33
CA THR A 45 4.15 -3.08 -30.46
C THR A 45 3.93 -2.40 -29.12
N LEU A 46 2.84 -2.76 -28.43
CA LEU A 46 2.55 -2.26 -27.09
C LEU A 46 3.60 -2.72 -26.08
N GLU A 47 4.02 -3.99 -26.13
CA GLU A 47 5.06 -4.52 -25.24
C GLU A 47 6.42 -3.83 -25.48
N LYS A 48 6.79 -3.58 -26.74
CA LYS A 48 8.02 -2.86 -27.09
C LYS A 48 8.01 -1.42 -26.56
N SER A 49 6.84 -0.78 -26.50
CA SER A 49 6.70 0.60 -26.02
C SER A 49 7.18 0.80 -24.58
N ILE A 50 7.17 -0.25 -23.74
CA ILE A 50 7.70 -0.19 -22.36
C ILE A 50 9.15 0.27 -22.37
N SER A 51 9.96 -0.28 -23.29
CA SER A 51 11.37 0.06 -23.42
C SER A 51 11.56 1.48 -23.96
N GLU A 52 10.79 1.84 -24.98
CA GLU A 52 10.86 3.15 -25.63
C GLU A 52 10.48 4.29 -24.67
N ILE A 53 9.44 4.10 -23.85
CA ILE A 53 9.02 5.07 -22.83
C ILE A 53 10.10 5.22 -21.74
N TRP A 54 10.70 4.11 -21.31
CA TRP A 54 11.77 4.14 -20.31
C TRP A 54 13.02 4.88 -20.83
N ASP A 55 13.48 4.54 -22.03
CA ASP A 55 14.67 5.14 -22.62
C ASP A 55 14.49 6.66 -22.78
N ALA A 56 13.32 7.10 -23.28
CA ALA A 56 12.97 8.52 -23.37
C ALA A 56 12.93 9.22 -22.00
N ARG A 57 12.56 8.50 -20.92
CA ARG A 57 12.55 9.06 -19.57
C ARG A 57 13.96 9.19 -18.99
N VAL A 58 14.83 8.20 -19.22
CA VAL A 58 16.24 8.24 -18.78
C VAL A 58 17.00 9.38 -19.45
N GLU A 59 16.74 9.66 -20.74
CA GLU A 59 17.32 10.82 -21.44
C GLU A 59 16.97 12.17 -20.78
N GLN A 60 15.82 12.25 -20.11
CA GLN A 60 15.34 13.47 -19.43
C GLN A 60 15.79 13.58 -17.97
N SER A 61 16.24 12.48 -17.35
CA SER A 61 16.61 12.44 -15.94
C SER A 61 17.77 11.47 -15.70
N SER A 62 18.98 12.02 -15.59
CA SER A 62 20.21 11.25 -15.39
C SER A 62 20.32 10.57 -14.01
N SER A 63 19.47 10.93 -13.05
CA SER A 63 19.43 10.34 -11.71
C SER A 63 18.39 9.23 -11.57
N LEU A 64 17.65 8.90 -12.63
CA LEU A 64 16.66 7.83 -12.60
C LEU A 64 17.35 6.46 -12.57
N TYR A 65 16.95 5.59 -11.66
CA TYR A 65 17.40 4.21 -11.60
C TYR A 65 16.22 3.23 -11.65
N ASN A 66 16.48 2.01 -12.11
CA ASN A 66 15.47 0.94 -12.11
C ASN A 66 15.58 0.12 -10.82
N GLY A 67 14.67 0.34 -9.87
CA GLY A 67 14.56 -0.45 -8.65
C GLY A 67 13.57 -1.61 -8.81
N THR A 68 13.87 -2.76 -8.22
CA THR A 68 12.94 -3.91 -8.15
C THR A 68 11.84 -3.61 -7.13
N LYS A 69 10.64 -4.14 -7.36
CA LYS A 69 9.46 -3.95 -6.52
C LYS A 69 8.68 -5.25 -6.42
N PHE A 70 7.93 -5.44 -5.33
CA PHE A 70 6.95 -6.52 -5.27
C PHE A 70 5.75 -6.20 -6.17
N ARG A 71 5.36 -7.14 -7.01
CA ARG A 71 4.13 -7.07 -7.81
C ARG A 71 2.97 -7.65 -7.03
N TYR A 72 1.85 -6.95 -7.01
CA TYR A 72 0.62 -7.51 -6.46
C TYR A 72 -0.05 -8.46 -7.47
N GLY A 73 -0.20 -9.73 -7.06
CA GLY A 73 -0.83 -10.80 -7.86
C GLY A 73 -2.18 -11.29 -7.30
N GLY A 74 -2.68 -10.71 -6.21
CA GLY A 74 -3.95 -11.06 -5.59
C GLY A 74 -3.85 -11.46 -4.13
N TYR A 75 -4.89 -12.12 -3.63
CA TYR A 75 -4.92 -12.67 -2.28
C TYR A 75 -5.88 -13.86 -2.20
N ASN A 76 -5.66 -14.71 -1.22
CA ASN A 76 -6.65 -15.66 -0.71
C ASN A 76 -7.00 -15.29 0.72
N PHE A 77 -8.29 -15.31 1.06
CA PHE A 77 -8.75 -15.02 2.41
C PHE A 77 -9.52 -16.20 2.97
N ASN A 78 -9.03 -16.76 4.07
CA ASN A 78 -9.63 -17.90 4.73
C ASN A 78 -10.29 -17.42 6.02
N VAL A 79 -11.62 -17.44 6.01
CA VAL A 79 -12.44 -17.47 7.23
C VAL A 79 -12.95 -18.90 7.31
N GLU A 80 -12.18 -19.82 7.90
CA GLU A 80 -12.71 -21.16 8.04
C GLU A 80 -13.92 -21.14 8.98
N ASN A 81 -14.94 -21.94 8.67
CA ASN A 81 -16.18 -22.10 9.45
C ASN A 81 -15.95 -22.64 10.88
N ASP A 82 -14.70 -22.76 11.33
CA ASP A 82 -14.32 -23.16 12.68
C ASP A 82 -14.09 -21.91 13.55
N PRO A 83 -14.93 -21.67 14.57
CA PRO A 83 -14.78 -20.55 15.51
C PRO A 83 -13.42 -20.50 16.25
N LYS A 84 -12.62 -21.57 16.18
CA LYS A 84 -11.30 -21.67 16.81
C LYS A 84 -10.15 -21.18 15.92
N GLN A 85 -10.37 -21.02 14.62
CA GLN A 85 -9.32 -20.54 13.72
C GLN A 85 -9.39 -19.02 13.57
N GLN A 86 -8.23 -18.37 13.71
CA GLN A 86 -8.13 -16.93 13.52
C GLN A 86 -8.24 -16.58 12.04
N PRO A 87 -8.83 -15.42 11.68
CA PRO A 87 -8.90 -14.97 10.30
C PRO A 87 -7.49 -14.81 9.74
N HIS A 88 -7.28 -15.27 8.51
CA HIS A 88 -5.96 -15.28 7.86
C HIS A 88 -6.07 -14.87 6.39
N VAL A 89 -5.19 -13.98 5.95
CA VAL A 89 -5.05 -13.58 4.54
C VAL A 89 -3.67 -13.98 4.02
N SER A 90 -3.65 -14.53 2.82
CA SER A 90 -2.42 -14.83 2.09
C SER A 90 -2.32 -13.95 0.86
N LEU A 91 -1.35 -13.03 0.83
CA LEU A 91 -1.08 -12.15 -0.30
C LEU A 91 -0.26 -12.89 -1.35
N HIS A 92 -0.64 -12.79 -2.60
CA HIS A 92 0.10 -13.36 -3.72
C HIS A 92 0.98 -12.28 -4.33
N LEU A 93 2.30 -12.47 -4.27
CA LEU A 93 3.26 -11.47 -4.71
C LEU A 93 4.21 -12.05 -5.76
N GLY A 94 4.47 -11.28 -6.80
CA GLY A 94 5.54 -11.54 -7.77
C GLY A 94 6.62 -10.46 -7.71
N LEU A 95 7.44 -10.42 -8.74
CA LEU A 95 8.42 -9.37 -8.98
C LEU A 95 8.00 -8.46 -10.13
N THR A 96 8.37 -7.19 -9.99
CA THR A 96 8.35 -6.21 -11.06
C THR A 96 9.46 -5.19 -10.80
N ASP A 97 9.50 -4.14 -11.61
CA ASP A 97 10.48 -3.07 -11.46
C ASP A 97 9.89 -1.71 -11.87
N TYR A 98 10.61 -0.66 -11.50
CA TYR A 98 10.19 0.70 -11.75
C TYR A 98 10.10 1.02 -13.25
N ARG A 99 10.99 0.44 -14.06
CA ARG A 99 10.95 0.54 -15.53
C ARG A 99 9.64 0.03 -16.11
N THR A 100 9.21 -1.16 -15.70
CA THR A 100 7.95 -1.75 -16.16
C THR A 100 6.76 -0.93 -15.66
N PHE A 101 6.82 -0.41 -14.44
CA PHE A 101 5.78 0.49 -13.92
C PHE A 101 5.65 1.76 -14.77
N VAL A 102 6.78 2.38 -15.13
CA VAL A 102 6.81 3.56 -16.02
C VAL A 102 6.23 3.24 -17.41
N GLY A 103 6.60 2.10 -17.99
CA GLY A 103 6.17 1.71 -19.33
C GLY A 103 4.78 1.08 -19.44
N THR A 104 4.16 0.69 -18.32
CA THR A 104 2.81 0.09 -18.29
C THR A 104 1.82 1.00 -17.56
N ASN A 105 1.83 1.01 -16.23
CA ASN A 105 0.89 1.78 -15.41
C ASN A 105 1.00 3.29 -15.66
N LEU A 106 2.20 3.86 -15.80
CA LEU A 106 2.37 5.30 -16.06
C LEU A 106 2.42 5.65 -17.56
N SER A 107 2.23 4.66 -18.44
CA SER A 107 2.15 4.91 -19.87
C SER A 107 0.94 5.79 -20.19
N PRO A 108 1.03 6.72 -21.15
CA PRO A 108 -0.15 7.38 -21.71
C PRO A 108 -1.18 6.39 -22.29
N MET A 109 -0.74 5.15 -22.57
CA MET A 109 -1.54 4.07 -23.12
C MET A 109 -1.88 2.99 -22.09
N TRP A 110 -1.79 3.29 -20.78
CA TRP A 110 -1.96 2.31 -19.69
C TRP A 110 -3.25 1.49 -19.80
N GLU A 111 -4.35 2.10 -20.28
CA GLU A 111 -5.64 1.41 -20.46
C GLU A 111 -5.56 0.25 -21.47
N ARG A 112 -4.65 0.33 -22.45
CA ARG A 112 -4.44 -0.75 -23.43
C ARG A 112 -3.77 -1.99 -22.84
N PHE A 113 -3.16 -1.87 -21.66
CA PHE A 113 -2.64 -3.02 -20.92
C PHE A 113 -3.72 -3.71 -20.08
N LEU A 114 -4.94 -3.17 -19.99
CA LEU A 114 -6.00 -3.79 -19.22
C LEU A 114 -6.76 -4.85 -20.00
N VAL A 115 -7.14 -5.92 -19.30
CA VAL A 115 -8.11 -6.89 -19.80
C VAL A 115 -9.50 -6.58 -19.25
N PRO A 116 -10.57 -6.62 -20.08
CA PRO A 116 -11.94 -6.48 -19.61
C PRO A 116 -12.36 -7.65 -18.70
N SER A 117 -12.07 -7.53 -17.41
CA SER A 117 -12.39 -8.53 -16.38
C SER A 117 -12.75 -7.84 -15.07
N GLU A 118 -13.69 -8.43 -14.31
CA GLU A 118 -14.02 -8.00 -12.95
C GLU A 118 -12.99 -8.49 -11.92
N ASP A 119 -12.31 -9.59 -12.24
CA ASP A 119 -11.17 -10.11 -11.47
C ASP A 119 -9.98 -9.16 -11.66
N ASP A 120 -9.54 -8.54 -10.57
CA ASP A 120 -8.48 -7.54 -10.54
C ASP A 120 -7.15 -8.09 -11.04
N CYS A 121 -6.84 -9.34 -10.70
CA CYS A 121 -5.60 -10.01 -11.07
C CYS A 121 -5.54 -10.24 -12.58
N ILE A 122 -6.66 -10.68 -13.18
CA ILE A 122 -6.79 -10.84 -14.63
C ILE A 122 -6.77 -9.47 -15.31
N GLN A 123 -7.54 -8.51 -14.81
CA GLN A 123 -7.61 -7.17 -15.38
C GLN A 123 -6.23 -6.51 -15.51
N CYS A 124 -5.36 -6.74 -14.51
CA CYS A 124 -4.04 -6.10 -14.40
C CYS A 124 -2.87 -7.04 -14.73
N HIS A 125 -3.10 -8.20 -15.33
CA HIS A 125 -2.02 -9.18 -15.54
C HIS A 125 -0.92 -8.70 -16.48
N HIS A 126 -1.21 -7.75 -17.39
CA HIS A 126 -0.23 -7.13 -18.28
C HIS A 126 0.40 -5.83 -17.73
N THR A 127 0.02 -5.39 -16.53
CA THR A 127 0.62 -4.21 -15.88
C THR A 127 1.65 -4.61 -14.82
N SER A 128 2.60 -3.71 -14.54
CA SER A 128 3.60 -3.90 -13.48
C SER A 128 2.96 -4.07 -12.11
N SER A 129 1.94 -3.26 -11.80
CA SER A 129 1.17 -3.32 -10.54
C SER A 129 2.05 -3.42 -9.28
N PRO A 130 3.04 -2.52 -9.09
CA PRO A 130 3.89 -2.55 -7.91
C PRO A 130 3.03 -2.26 -6.67
N LEU A 131 3.18 -3.11 -5.65
CA LEU A 131 2.47 -2.95 -4.38
C LEU A 131 3.10 -1.81 -3.59
N GLY A 132 2.37 -0.71 -3.40
CA GLY A 132 2.75 0.30 -2.41
C GLY A 132 2.33 -0.10 -1.00
N ASN A 133 2.86 0.59 0.01
CA ASN A 133 2.34 0.53 1.38
C ASN A 133 1.89 1.94 1.83
N GLY A 134 1.08 2.01 2.88
CA GLY A 134 0.62 3.26 3.47
C GLY A 134 0.10 3.07 4.89
N ALA A 135 0.34 4.03 5.78
CA ALA A 135 0.02 3.95 7.19
C ALA A 135 -0.96 5.05 7.61
N VAL A 136 -2.10 4.63 8.16
CA VAL A 136 -2.92 5.53 8.96
C VAL A 136 -2.36 5.54 10.37
N VAL A 137 -1.61 6.59 10.69
CA VAL A 137 -0.98 6.77 12.00
C VAL A 137 -1.90 7.60 12.88
N GLU A 138 -2.31 7.04 14.03
CA GLU A 138 -3.11 7.70 15.05
C GLU A 138 -2.23 8.09 16.25
N THR A 139 -2.19 9.38 16.56
CA THR A 139 -1.43 9.93 17.70
C THR A 139 -2.13 9.64 19.03
N SER A 140 -1.42 9.81 20.16
CA SER A 140 -2.00 9.55 21.48
C SER A 140 -3.13 10.53 21.86
N ASP A 141 -3.16 11.73 21.25
CA ASP A 141 -4.26 12.68 21.31
C ASP A 141 -5.35 12.45 20.24
N ARG A 142 -5.37 11.26 19.62
CA ARG A 142 -6.39 10.78 18.65
C ARG A 142 -6.49 11.63 17.39
N ARG A 143 -5.35 12.07 16.86
CA ARG A 143 -5.25 12.75 15.58
C ARG A 143 -4.63 11.84 14.54
N ILE A 144 -4.94 12.10 13.27
CA ILE A 144 -4.39 11.34 12.14
C ILE A 144 -3.32 12.17 11.44
N LEU A 145 -2.24 11.52 11.05
CA LEU A 145 -1.15 12.13 10.31
C LEU A 145 -1.39 12.02 8.80
N VAL A 146 -1.21 13.14 8.10
CA VAL A 146 -1.35 13.25 6.64
C VAL A 146 -0.23 14.12 6.09
N LEU A 147 0.44 13.67 5.03
CA LEU A 147 1.49 14.41 4.35
C LEU A 147 0.93 15.12 3.13
N GLN A 148 1.44 16.32 2.83
CA GLN A 148 1.26 16.94 1.53
C GLN A 148 2.50 16.73 0.68
N ARG A 149 2.30 16.08 -0.47
CA ARG A 149 3.36 15.80 -1.43
C ARG A 149 3.96 17.09 -1.98
N SER A 150 5.27 17.09 -2.15
CA SER A 150 6.01 18.17 -2.80
C SER A 150 5.53 18.38 -4.23
N ASN A 151 5.64 19.61 -4.74
CA ASN A 151 5.29 19.90 -6.13
C ASN A 151 6.34 19.37 -7.14
N LYS A 152 7.45 18.81 -6.65
CA LYS A 152 8.56 18.30 -7.46
C LYS A 152 8.50 16.79 -7.71
N VAL A 153 7.57 16.07 -7.06
CA VAL A 153 7.42 14.62 -7.23
C VAL A 153 6.76 14.29 -8.57
N GLY A 154 7.07 13.11 -9.11
CA GLY A 154 6.57 12.67 -10.41
C GLY A 154 5.10 12.25 -10.46
N GLU A 155 4.51 11.86 -9.32
CA GLU A 155 3.11 11.44 -9.21
C GLU A 155 2.36 12.30 -8.18
N PHE A 156 1.21 12.85 -8.58
CA PHE A 156 0.29 13.60 -7.73
C PHE A 156 0.95 14.75 -6.92
N PRO A 157 1.62 15.72 -7.58
CA PRO A 157 2.24 16.85 -6.89
C PRO A 157 1.21 17.67 -6.11
N GLY A 158 1.52 18.00 -4.85
CA GLY A 158 0.65 18.81 -3.99
C GLY A 158 -0.59 18.10 -3.44
N TYR A 159 -0.77 16.80 -3.70
CA TYR A 159 -1.86 15.98 -3.15
C TYR A 159 -1.56 15.56 -1.72
N PHE A 160 -2.61 15.16 -1.00
CA PHE A 160 -2.48 14.59 0.34
C PHE A 160 -2.29 13.09 0.27
N VAL A 161 -1.44 12.55 1.13
CA VAL A 161 -1.20 11.11 1.27
C VAL A 161 -1.03 10.74 2.72
N PHE A 162 -1.28 9.46 3.00
CA PHE A 162 -0.79 8.85 4.23
C PHE A 162 0.70 8.56 4.09
N PRO A 163 1.47 8.58 5.20
CA PRO A 163 2.84 8.13 5.20
C PRO A 163 3.01 6.75 4.59
N GLY A 164 4.09 6.51 3.86
CA GLY A 164 4.39 5.24 3.20
C GLY A 164 5.06 5.39 1.85
N GLY A 165 5.48 4.25 1.29
CA GLY A 165 6.19 4.18 0.03
C GLY A 165 6.05 2.80 -0.62
N HIS A 166 7.16 2.08 -0.74
CA HIS A 166 7.20 0.83 -1.48
C HIS A 166 8.21 -0.16 -0.88
N PRO A 167 7.76 -1.33 -0.39
CA PRO A 167 8.69 -2.38 0.01
C PRO A 167 9.53 -2.83 -1.19
N GLU A 168 10.85 -2.92 -0.99
CA GLU A 168 11.80 -3.33 -2.02
C GLU A 168 12.29 -4.76 -1.78
N PRO A 169 12.23 -5.66 -2.78
CA PRO A 169 12.73 -7.03 -2.64
C PRO A 169 14.20 -7.11 -2.20
N GLN A 170 15.02 -6.10 -2.55
CA GLN A 170 16.44 -6.08 -2.22
C GLN A 170 16.70 -5.95 -0.71
N GLU A 171 15.81 -5.29 0.05
CA GLU A 171 15.92 -5.13 1.51
C GLU A 171 15.88 -6.48 2.24
N VAL A 172 15.25 -7.50 1.63
CA VAL A 172 15.22 -8.88 2.14
C VAL A 172 16.13 -9.84 1.37
N GLY A 173 17.01 -9.30 0.52
CA GLY A 173 17.98 -10.07 -0.26
C GLY A 173 17.39 -10.83 -1.44
N ILE A 174 16.23 -10.40 -1.96
CA ILE A 174 15.59 -10.97 -3.15
C ILE A 174 15.99 -10.15 -4.37
N ILE A 175 16.69 -10.81 -5.30
CA ILE A 175 17.13 -10.21 -6.56
C ILE A 175 16.34 -10.79 -7.75
N SER A 176 15.98 -12.08 -7.65
CA SER A 176 15.21 -12.83 -8.64
C SER A 176 14.47 -13.99 -7.94
N HIS A 177 13.71 -14.77 -8.70
CA HIS A 177 13.11 -16.02 -8.23
C HIS A 177 14.11 -17.18 -8.13
N GLU A 178 15.39 -16.97 -8.45
CA GLU A 178 16.41 -18.03 -8.36
C GLU A 178 16.59 -18.48 -6.90
N GLY A 179 16.50 -19.80 -6.65
CA GLY A 179 16.59 -20.37 -5.30
C GLY A 179 15.25 -20.62 -4.60
N SER A 180 14.11 -20.23 -5.20
CA SER A 180 12.77 -20.51 -4.63
C SER A 180 12.26 -21.94 -4.88
N GLN A 181 13.11 -22.87 -5.36
CA GLN A 181 12.67 -24.16 -5.90
C GLN A 181 12.57 -25.28 -4.84
N GLU A 182 13.20 -25.10 -3.67
CA GLU A 182 13.10 -26.05 -2.56
C GLU A 182 12.05 -25.59 -1.55
N LEU A 183 11.14 -26.48 -1.14
CA LEU A 183 9.99 -26.16 -0.26
C LEU A 183 10.37 -25.40 1.02
N ASN A 184 11.45 -25.81 1.70
CA ASN A 184 11.94 -25.14 2.91
C ASN A 184 12.40 -23.70 2.60
N GLN A 185 13.01 -23.48 1.44
CA GLN A 185 13.45 -22.16 0.99
C GLN A 185 12.24 -21.29 0.60
N CYS A 186 11.20 -21.86 -0.03
CA CYS A 186 9.93 -21.15 -0.29
C CYS A 186 9.31 -20.61 1.00
N HIS A 187 9.21 -21.45 2.04
CA HIS A 187 8.65 -21.02 3.33
C HIS A 187 9.47 -19.91 3.98
N MET A 188 10.81 -20.00 3.91
CA MET A 188 11.69 -18.95 4.43
C MET A 188 11.54 -17.64 3.66
N ILE A 189 11.46 -17.69 2.32
CA ILE A 189 11.27 -16.50 1.49
C ILE A 189 9.90 -15.87 1.77
N ASN A 190 8.83 -16.66 1.80
CA ASN A 190 7.49 -16.18 2.13
C ASN A 190 7.42 -15.49 3.50
N ASN A 191 8.09 -16.06 4.51
CA ASN A 191 8.15 -15.44 5.83
C ASN A 191 8.94 -14.12 5.81
N LYS A 192 10.07 -14.06 5.09
CA LYS A 192 10.84 -12.81 4.93
C LYS A 192 10.04 -11.73 4.22
N VAL A 193 9.37 -12.06 3.12
CA VAL A 193 8.55 -11.09 2.38
C VAL A 193 7.37 -10.63 3.22
N SER A 194 6.71 -11.55 3.94
CA SER A 194 5.61 -11.18 4.84
C SER A 194 6.09 -10.23 5.94
N GLN A 195 7.21 -10.53 6.59
CA GLN A 195 7.79 -9.65 7.61
C GLN A 195 8.15 -8.27 7.04
N GLU A 196 8.75 -8.23 5.86
CA GLU A 196 9.10 -6.98 5.17
C GLU A 196 7.90 -6.10 4.83
N MET A 197 6.72 -6.68 4.58
CA MET A 197 5.50 -5.87 4.38
C MET A 197 5.16 -5.03 5.63
N PHE A 198 5.49 -5.52 6.84
CA PHE A 198 5.26 -4.80 8.09
C PHE A 198 6.47 -3.95 8.51
N ASP A 199 7.68 -4.45 8.31
CA ASP A 199 8.89 -3.71 8.67
C ASP A 199 9.06 -2.47 7.79
N SER A 200 8.80 -2.60 6.48
CA SER A 200 8.87 -1.47 5.55
C SER A 200 7.96 -0.32 5.94
N ILE A 201 6.70 -0.59 6.32
CA ILE A 201 5.79 0.49 6.64
C ILE A 201 6.17 1.21 7.95
N VAL A 202 6.80 0.51 8.90
CA VAL A 202 7.37 1.17 10.09
C VAL A 202 8.54 2.06 9.69
N ARG A 203 9.46 1.57 8.84
CA ARG A 203 10.60 2.35 8.35
C ARG A 203 10.14 3.62 7.63
N GLU A 204 9.20 3.50 6.70
CA GLU A 204 8.66 4.63 5.93
C GLU A 204 8.03 5.70 6.86
N VAL A 205 7.27 5.28 7.89
CA VAL A 205 6.70 6.21 8.87
C VAL A 205 7.80 6.95 9.65
N VAL A 206 8.86 6.24 10.05
CA VAL A 206 10.00 6.84 10.75
C VAL A 206 10.76 7.81 9.84
N GLU A 207 11.00 7.43 8.58
CA GLU A 207 11.76 8.20 7.60
C GLU A 207 11.02 9.47 7.15
N GLU A 208 9.71 9.39 6.91
CA GLU A 208 8.90 10.52 6.45
C GLU A 208 8.41 11.46 7.56
N ILE A 209 8.25 10.97 8.80
CA ILE A 209 7.69 11.75 9.92
C ILE A 209 8.75 12.09 10.98
N GLY A 210 9.85 11.34 11.05
CA GLY A 210 10.90 11.51 12.06
C GLY A 210 10.56 10.95 13.44
N THR A 211 9.43 10.25 13.59
CA THR A 211 9.03 9.63 14.87
C THR A 211 9.91 8.42 15.18
N PRO A 212 10.38 8.22 16.42
CA PRO A 212 11.14 7.03 16.79
C PRO A 212 10.30 5.75 16.64
N ALA A 213 10.90 4.67 16.13
CA ALA A 213 10.22 3.39 15.96
C ALA A 213 9.60 2.85 17.26
N ASP A 214 10.29 3.03 18.40
CA ASP A 214 9.81 2.58 19.72
C ASP A 214 8.55 3.32 20.20
N SER A 215 8.19 4.44 19.56
CA SER A 215 6.94 5.16 19.84
C SER A 215 5.75 4.66 19.02
N LEU A 216 5.96 3.70 18.12
CA LEU A 216 4.95 3.15 17.22
C LEU A 216 4.53 1.75 17.70
N SER A 217 3.23 1.51 17.74
CA SER A 217 2.70 0.16 17.94
C SER A 217 3.03 -0.75 16.76
N SER A 218 2.99 -2.06 16.97
CA SER A 218 3.04 -3.01 15.84
C SER A 218 1.95 -2.66 14.81
N PRO A 219 2.27 -2.57 13.51
CA PRO A 219 1.28 -2.27 12.49
C PRO A 219 0.24 -3.38 12.38
N ILE A 220 -1.01 -2.98 12.15
CA ILE A 220 -2.08 -3.91 11.80
C ILE A 220 -2.51 -3.67 10.36
N PHE A 221 -2.60 -4.73 9.57
CA PHE A 221 -3.03 -4.66 8.17
C PHE A 221 -4.55 -4.50 8.11
N ILE A 222 -5.03 -3.43 7.47
CA ILE A 222 -6.47 -3.11 7.40
C ILE A 222 -7.10 -3.37 6.03
N GLY A 223 -6.29 -3.49 4.99
CA GLY A 223 -6.78 -3.83 3.66
C GLY A 223 -5.88 -3.40 2.50
N ILE A 224 -6.39 -3.56 1.28
CA ILE A 224 -5.75 -3.13 0.05
C ILE A 224 -6.72 -2.25 -0.72
N SER A 225 -6.23 -1.10 -1.16
CA SER A 225 -6.94 -0.25 -2.11
C SER A 225 -6.14 -0.11 -3.40
N ARG A 226 -6.87 -0.02 -4.52
CA ARG A 226 -6.32 0.28 -5.83
C ARG A 226 -6.95 1.56 -6.36
N ARG A 227 -6.15 2.53 -6.80
CA ARG A 227 -6.68 3.67 -7.57
C ARG A 227 -7.19 3.19 -8.93
N LEU A 228 -8.25 3.80 -9.46
CA LEU A 228 -8.72 3.48 -10.80
C LEU A 228 -7.75 4.00 -11.86
N LEU A 229 -7.29 5.25 -11.71
CA LEU A 229 -6.25 5.80 -12.57
C LEU A 229 -4.96 4.98 -12.47
N ASN A 230 -4.51 4.41 -13.58
CA ASN A 230 -3.25 3.67 -13.70
C ASN A 230 -3.16 2.42 -12.79
N VAL A 231 -4.29 1.94 -12.26
CA VAL A 231 -4.46 0.66 -11.52
C VAL A 231 -3.40 0.31 -10.47
N ARG A 232 -2.84 1.28 -9.76
CA ARG A 232 -1.81 1.02 -8.73
C ARG A 232 -2.43 0.56 -7.40
N PRO A 233 -2.07 -0.62 -6.88
CA PRO A 233 -2.51 -1.11 -5.57
C PRO A 233 -1.63 -0.58 -4.43
N THR A 234 -2.20 -0.51 -3.23
CA THR A 234 -1.51 -0.09 -2.01
C THR A 234 -2.10 -0.86 -0.82
N ALA A 235 -1.23 -1.53 -0.08
CA ALA A 235 -1.54 -2.16 1.21
C ALA A 235 -1.59 -1.08 2.30
N PHE A 236 -2.66 -1.07 3.09
CA PHE A 236 -2.82 -0.10 4.18
C PHE A 236 -2.70 -0.76 5.54
N PHE A 237 -1.99 -0.05 6.42
CA PHE A 237 -1.77 -0.41 7.80
C PHE A 237 -2.32 0.68 8.72
N PHE A 238 -2.71 0.29 9.92
CA PHE A 238 -2.98 1.21 11.01
C PHE A 238 -1.90 1.06 12.08
N ILE A 239 -1.44 2.18 12.60
CA ILE A 239 -0.35 2.26 13.59
C ILE A 239 -0.76 3.28 14.65
N LYS A 240 -0.65 2.94 15.92
CA LYS A 240 -0.76 3.92 17.01
C LYS A 240 0.61 4.48 17.32
N CYS A 241 0.66 5.78 17.57
CA CYS A 241 1.85 6.45 18.06
C CYS A 241 1.59 6.98 19.47
N ASP A 242 2.51 6.70 20.40
CA ASP A 242 2.39 7.13 21.79
C ASP A 242 2.67 8.64 21.95
N LEU A 243 3.26 9.28 20.94
CA LEU A 243 3.54 10.73 20.94
C LEU A 243 2.29 11.56 20.66
N TRP A 244 2.26 12.73 21.28
CA TRP A 244 1.27 13.77 20.99
C TRP A 244 1.55 14.41 19.64
N SER A 245 0.50 14.88 18.98
CA SER A 245 0.60 15.57 17.71
C SER A 245 1.61 16.74 17.67
N ASP A 246 1.68 17.55 18.73
CA ASP A 246 2.64 18.68 18.83
C ASP A 246 4.10 18.21 18.87
N GLU A 247 4.38 17.07 19.50
CA GLU A 247 5.72 16.47 19.55
C GLU A 247 6.13 15.98 18.15
N ILE A 248 5.20 15.33 17.46
CA ILE A 248 5.43 14.82 16.11
C ILE A 248 5.68 15.96 15.12
N GLN A 249 4.96 17.08 15.22
CA GLN A 249 5.21 18.25 14.37
C GLN A 249 6.63 18.81 14.54
N GLN A 250 7.19 18.75 15.76
CA GLN A 250 8.58 19.16 16.00
C GLN A 250 9.57 18.18 15.37
N LEU A 251 9.31 16.88 15.50
CA LEU A 251 10.15 15.81 14.95
C LEU A 251 10.18 15.79 13.42
N TYR A 252 9.09 16.17 12.76
CA TYR A 252 9.00 16.23 11.30
C TYR A 252 10.09 17.11 10.65
N SER A 253 10.56 18.15 11.35
CA SER A 253 11.68 18.97 10.86
C SER A 253 13.01 18.21 10.68
N SER A 254 13.11 17.01 11.28
CA SER A 254 14.25 16.10 11.18
C SER A 254 14.00 14.86 10.32
N ALA A 255 12.85 14.78 9.64
CA ALA A 255 12.52 13.69 8.72
C ALA A 255 13.57 13.56 7.61
N GLN A 256 13.93 12.32 7.27
CA GLN A 256 14.96 12.02 6.28
C GLN A 256 14.47 12.37 4.86
N ASP A 257 13.20 12.09 4.58
CA ASP A 257 12.57 12.31 3.28
C ASP A 257 11.83 13.65 3.19
N GLY A 258 12.40 14.68 3.80
CA GLY A 258 11.86 16.05 3.79
C GLY A 258 11.77 16.70 2.40
N PHE A 259 12.26 16.05 1.34
CA PHE A 259 12.08 16.52 -0.04
C PHE A 259 10.79 16.00 -0.69
N GLU A 260 10.25 14.86 -0.22
CA GLU A 260 9.07 14.19 -0.79
C GLU A 260 7.76 14.85 -0.36
N SER A 261 7.73 15.38 0.86
CA SER A 261 6.60 16.11 1.42
C SER A 261 6.99 17.56 1.75
N THR A 262 6.03 18.48 1.65
CA THR A 262 6.24 19.90 2.01
C THR A 262 5.62 20.26 3.35
N GLN A 263 4.74 19.42 3.88
CA GLN A 263 4.01 19.68 5.11
C GLN A 263 3.43 18.41 5.70
N LEU A 264 3.53 18.28 7.02
CA LEU A 264 2.79 17.33 7.85
C LEU A 264 1.54 18.01 8.42
N TYR A 265 0.39 17.36 8.26
CA TYR A 265 -0.89 17.76 8.82
C TYR A 265 -1.30 16.77 9.92
N VAL A 266 -1.78 17.34 11.02
CA VAL A 266 -2.38 16.62 12.14
C VAL A 266 -3.87 16.93 12.10
N VAL A 267 -4.70 15.92 11.85
CA VAL A 267 -6.10 16.16 11.47
C VAL A 267 -7.10 15.35 12.30
N SER A 268 -8.30 15.90 12.48
CA SER A 268 -9.43 15.12 12.98
C SER A 268 -9.99 14.21 11.89
N MET A 269 -10.88 13.29 12.26
CA MET A 269 -11.59 12.46 11.29
C MET A 269 -12.45 13.27 10.30
N SER A 270 -13.04 14.38 10.74
CA SER A 270 -13.82 15.28 9.87
C SER A 270 -12.93 16.07 8.91
N ASP A 271 -11.76 16.52 9.36
CA ASP A 271 -10.79 17.20 8.51
C ASP A 271 -10.22 16.23 7.46
N LEU A 272 -9.94 14.99 7.87
CA LEU A 272 -9.49 13.92 6.98
C LEU A 272 -10.52 13.63 5.87
N GLU A 273 -11.82 13.63 6.19
CA GLU A 273 -12.89 13.48 5.20
C GLU A 273 -12.85 14.57 4.14
N ASN A 274 -12.63 15.82 4.54
CA ASN A 274 -12.49 16.96 3.62
C ASN A 274 -11.24 16.80 2.73
N MET A 275 -10.12 16.38 3.32
CA MET A 275 -8.85 16.19 2.61
C MET A 275 -8.84 14.98 1.67
N ALA A 276 -9.62 13.94 1.96
CA ALA A 276 -9.68 12.71 1.17
C ALA A 276 -10.06 12.94 -0.30
N SER A 277 -10.81 14.01 -0.59
CA SER A 277 -11.14 14.45 -1.94
C SER A 277 -9.92 14.85 -2.79
N LYS A 278 -8.79 15.19 -2.14
CA LYS A 278 -7.52 15.55 -2.78
C LYS A 278 -6.41 14.50 -2.54
N MET A 279 -6.79 13.29 -2.17
CA MET A 279 -5.87 12.15 -2.09
C MET A 279 -5.86 11.39 -3.42
N PRO A 280 -4.72 10.80 -3.84
CA PRO A 280 -4.73 9.80 -4.91
C PRO A 280 -5.69 8.67 -4.55
N GLY A 281 -6.33 8.06 -5.56
CA GLY A 281 -7.37 7.05 -5.33
C GLY A 281 -6.99 5.97 -4.31
N CYS A 282 -5.77 5.44 -4.37
CA CYS A 282 -5.29 4.42 -3.44
C CYS A 282 -5.29 4.94 -1.99
N HIS A 283 -4.85 6.17 -1.73
CA HIS A 283 -4.90 6.77 -0.39
C HIS A 283 -6.31 7.18 0.04
N ARG A 284 -7.16 7.64 -0.89
CA ARG A 284 -8.58 7.84 -0.58
C ARG A 284 -9.26 6.53 -0.18
N GLY A 285 -8.89 5.43 -0.81
CA GLY A 285 -9.32 4.10 -0.41
C GLY A 285 -8.70 3.64 0.91
N GLY A 286 -7.46 4.02 1.22
CA GLY A 286 -6.88 3.89 2.56
C GLY A 286 -7.71 4.58 3.65
N TYR A 287 -8.20 5.79 3.37
CA TYR A 287 -9.14 6.49 4.25
C TYR A 287 -10.47 5.72 4.39
N ALA A 288 -10.99 5.16 3.30
CA ALA A 288 -12.19 4.34 3.34
C ALA A 288 -12.01 3.06 4.18
N LEU A 289 -10.85 2.40 4.09
CA LEU A 289 -10.48 1.26 4.93
C LEU A 289 -10.44 1.66 6.42
N TYR A 290 -9.83 2.80 6.74
CA TYR A 290 -9.81 3.31 8.11
C TYR A 290 -11.21 3.64 8.64
N LYS A 291 -12.09 4.23 7.83
CA LYS A 291 -13.51 4.42 8.18
C LYS A 291 -14.20 3.11 8.57
N LEU A 292 -13.94 2.03 7.83
CA LEU A 292 -14.51 0.72 8.13
C LEU A 292 -13.97 0.18 9.46
N MET A 293 -12.66 0.32 9.70
CA MET A 293 -12.03 -0.08 10.95
C MET A 293 -12.62 0.63 12.17
N VAL A 294 -12.77 1.96 12.10
CA VAL A 294 -13.35 2.76 13.21
C VAL A 294 -14.78 2.32 13.51
N LYS A 295 -15.60 2.07 12.47
CA LYS A 295 -16.97 1.56 12.63
C LYS A 295 -17.01 0.15 13.24
N GLY A 296 -16.16 -0.77 12.78
CA GLY A 296 -16.08 -2.12 13.34
C GLY A 296 -15.67 -2.12 14.81
N THR A 297 -14.84 -1.16 15.21
CA THR A 297 -14.44 -0.98 16.61
C THR A 297 -15.59 -0.43 17.46
N SER A 298 -16.40 0.51 16.95
CA SER A 298 -17.59 1.00 17.67
C SER A 298 -18.65 -0.07 17.85
N ASP A 299 -18.86 -0.93 16.84
CA ASP A 299 -19.88 -1.97 16.89
C ASP A 299 -19.48 -3.08 17.88
N SER A 300 -18.19 -3.44 17.95
CA SER A 300 -17.67 -4.41 18.94
C SER A 300 -17.70 -3.88 20.38
N LEU A 301 -17.54 -2.56 20.59
CA LEU A 301 -17.72 -1.91 21.89
C LEU A 301 -19.20 -1.75 22.30
N SER A 302 -20.14 -1.76 21.34
CA SER A 302 -21.58 -1.67 21.59
C SER A 302 -22.25 -3.02 21.91
N HIS A 303 -21.56 -4.13 21.65
CA HIS A 303 -21.93 -5.49 22.08
C HIS A 303 -20.89 -6.07 23.05
N PRO A 304 -20.70 -5.51 24.27
CA PRO A 304 -20.07 -6.28 25.33
C PRO A 304 -21.04 -7.40 25.69
N LEU A 305 -20.56 -8.65 25.56
CA LEU A 305 -21.20 -9.89 26.02
C LEU A 305 -22.27 -9.62 27.08
N LEU A 306 -23.54 -9.81 26.71
CA LEU A 306 -24.59 -10.06 27.68
C LEU A 306 -24.19 -11.35 28.42
N ASN A 307 -23.55 -11.16 29.57
CA ASN A 307 -23.45 -12.15 30.62
C ASN A 307 -24.88 -12.53 31.01
N GLU A 308 -25.44 -13.56 30.38
CA GLU A 308 -26.54 -14.30 30.99
C GLU A 308 -25.98 -15.17 32.11
N ASN A 309 -25.80 -14.52 33.27
CA ASN A 309 -25.99 -15.18 34.55
C ASN A 309 -27.50 -15.19 34.86
N PHE A 310 -28.14 -16.35 34.71
CA PHE A 310 -29.32 -16.76 35.48
C PHE A 310 -29.23 -18.28 35.69
N VAL A 311 -28.62 -18.72 36.79
CA VAL A 311 -29.22 -19.05 38.11
C VAL A 311 -29.97 -20.39 38.10
N ALA A 312 -29.48 -21.25 38.98
CA ALA A 312 -29.96 -22.58 39.34
C ALA A 312 -31.45 -22.64 39.71
N SER A 313 -32.14 -23.71 39.29
CA SER A 313 -32.58 -24.83 40.16
C SER A 313 -33.17 -25.96 39.31
#